data_AF-A0A7K4BZH8-F1
#
_entry.id   AF-A0A7K4BZH8-F1
#
_cell.length_a   1.000
_cell.length_b   1.000
_cell.length_c   1.000
_cell.angle_alpha   90.00
_cell.angle_beta   90.00
_cell.angle_gamma   90.00
#
_symmetry.space_group_name_H-M   'P 1'
#
loop_
_entity.id
_entity.type
_entity.pdbx_description
1 polymer ?
#
loop_
_entity_poly.entity_id
_entity_poly.type
_entity_poly.pdbx_seq_one_letter_code
_entity_poly.pdbx_strand_id
1 'polypeptide(L)'
;MKKFTIFSLILLIFTLFGCINLTNDVQKINQLQEKYGMTTAFVPNEKILLDYTNELIELNLPSTLADAELYSAQSFYQVLSLTRQLNSIDMLKENCKSIAVINAYQTTIVCENISQKALEKLNALNSNELQQLRSGQKETVQDYLNTCTTTKIEMRNICSTLN
;
A
#
# COMPACT_ATOMS: atom_id res chain seq x y z
N MET A 1 47.94 14.54 15.46
CA MET A 1 46.64 13.85 15.69
C MET A 1 45.45 14.82 15.75
N LYS A 2 45.26 15.71 14.75
CA LYS A 2 44.11 16.67 14.69
C LYS A 2 43.18 16.43 13.50
N LYS A 3 43.61 15.66 12.49
CA LYS A 3 42.81 15.37 11.28
C LYS A 3 41.81 14.22 11.46
N PHE A 4 42.06 13.31 12.41
CA PHE A 4 41.17 12.18 12.71
C PHE A 4 39.87 12.61 13.43
N THR A 5 39.94 13.68 14.23
CA THR A 5 38.80 14.22 15.00
C THR A 5 37.78 14.92 14.11
N ILE A 6 38.21 15.56 13.02
CA ILE A 6 37.31 16.24 12.07
C ILE A 6 36.54 15.22 11.22
N PHE A 7 37.20 14.14 10.79
CA PHE A 7 36.55 13.09 10.00
C PHE A 7 35.47 12.34 10.80
N SER A 8 35.69 12.12 12.10
CA SER A 8 34.66 11.56 13.00
C SER A 8 33.51 12.54 13.26
N LEU A 9 33.78 13.85 13.32
CA LEU A 9 32.76 14.88 13.55
C LEU A 9 31.81 15.04 12.35
N ILE A 10 32.34 14.95 11.12
CA ILE A 10 31.53 15.02 9.90
C ILE A 10 30.61 13.79 9.79
N LEU A 11 31.11 12.60 10.12
CA LEU A 11 30.30 11.37 10.13
C LEU A 11 29.14 11.44 11.14
N LEU A 12 29.37 12.09 12.30
CA LEU A 12 28.37 12.28 13.36
C LEU A 12 27.29 13.30 12.98
N ILE A 13 27.63 14.28 12.14
CA ILE A 13 26.68 15.28 11.65
C ILE A 13 25.74 14.68 10.59
N PHE A 14 26.24 13.84 9.68
CA PHE A 14 25.40 13.17 8.68
C PHE A 14 24.41 12.17 9.29
N THR A 15 24.76 11.48 10.37
CA THR A 15 23.83 10.59 11.08
C THR A 15 22.74 11.35 11.84
N LEU A 16 23.04 12.54 12.37
CA LEU A 16 22.06 13.38 13.06
C LEU A 16 21.01 13.96 12.11
N PHE A 17 21.40 14.45 10.93
CA PHE A 17 20.45 15.04 9.98
C PHE A 17 19.54 13.99 9.31
N GLY A 18 20.05 12.77 9.07
CA GLY A 18 19.23 11.66 8.54
C GLY A 18 18.19 11.15 9.54
N CYS A 19 18.54 11.04 10.83
CA CYS A 19 17.63 10.56 11.87
C CYS A 19 16.52 11.57 12.21
N ILE A 20 16.79 12.88 12.18
CA ILE A 20 15.80 13.91 12.54
C ILE A 20 14.65 13.94 11.52
N ASN A 21 14.94 13.81 10.22
CA ASN A 21 13.90 13.79 9.18
C ASN A 21 13.03 12.53 9.24
N LEU A 22 13.64 11.36 9.48
CA LEU A 22 12.90 10.10 9.57
C LEU A 22 11.90 10.10 10.75
N THR A 23 12.31 10.69 11.89
CA THR A 23 11.49 10.77 13.10
C THR A 23 10.24 11.64 12.87
N ASN A 24 10.35 12.72 12.08
CA ASN A 24 9.25 13.61 11.77
C ASN A 24 8.24 12.96 10.80
N ASP A 25 8.72 12.23 9.80
CA ASP A 25 7.87 11.53 8.84
C ASP A 25 7.03 10.44 9.52
N VAL A 26 7.67 9.62 10.37
CA VAL A 26 6.98 8.60 11.16
C VAL A 26 5.90 9.23 12.05
N GLN A 27 6.22 10.35 12.71
CA GLN A 27 5.24 11.02 13.56
C GLN A 27 4.01 11.48 12.78
N LYS A 28 4.19 12.08 11.60
CA LYS A 28 3.08 12.53 10.74
C LYS A 28 2.23 11.36 10.24
N ILE A 29 2.88 10.27 9.85
CA ILE A 29 2.17 9.06 9.42
C ILE A 29 1.36 8.48 10.57
N ASN A 30 1.95 8.35 11.77
CA ASN A 30 1.24 7.85 12.95
C ASN A 30 0.04 8.73 13.33
N GLN A 31 0.18 10.06 13.21
CA GLN A 31 -0.94 10.99 13.44
C GLN A 31 -2.09 10.77 12.44
N LEU A 32 -1.80 10.55 11.15
CA LEU A 32 -2.83 10.22 10.17
C LEU A 32 -3.45 8.85 10.46
N GLN A 33 -2.63 7.84 10.81
CA GLN A 33 -3.12 6.52 11.16
C GLN A 33 -4.09 6.59 12.35
N GLU A 34 -3.76 7.35 13.39
CA GLU A 34 -4.64 7.57 14.55
C GLU A 34 -5.93 8.31 14.15
N LYS A 35 -5.81 9.43 13.40
CA LYS A 35 -6.95 10.23 12.93
C LYS A 35 -7.98 9.39 12.16
N TYR A 36 -7.52 8.45 11.34
CA TYR A 36 -8.37 7.63 10.48
C TYR A 36 -8.63 6.22 11.04
N GLY A 37 -8.11 5.89 12.23
CA GLY A 37 -8.31 4.59 12.87
C GLY A 37 -7.62 3.42 12.15
N MET A 38 -6.48 3.67 11.48
CA MET A 38 -5.76 2.67 10.71
C MET A 38 -4.99 1.70 11.62
N THR A 39 -5.46 0.46 11.69
CA THR A 39 -4.86 -0.64 12.45
C THR A 39 -4.18 -1.65 11.51
N THR A 40 -3.88 -2.86 12.00
CA THR A 40 -3.21 -3.96 11.25
C THR A 40 -3.86 -4.30 9.91
N ALA A 41 -5.17 -4.19 9.77
CA ALA A 41 -5.90 -4.61 8.56
C ALA A 41 -6.56 -3.47 7.78
N PHE A 42 -6.23 -2.20 8.08
CA PHE A 42 -6.97 -1.01 7.62
C PHE A 42 -8.47 -1.03 7.94
N VAL A 43 -9.11 0.15 7.93
CA VAL A 43 -10.56 0.25 8.17
C VAL A 43 -11.32 -0.11 6.89
N PRO A 44 -12.30 -1.05 6.90
CA PRO A 44 -13.05 -1.47 5.72
C PRO A 44 -14.12 -0.43 5.30
N ASN A 45 -13.71 0.82 5.10
CA ASN A 45 -14.56 1.92 4.68
C ASN A 45 -13.85 2.69 3.56
N GLU A 46 -14.39 2.61 2.34
CA GLU A 46 -13.77 3.20 1.12
C GLU A 46 -13.53 4.70 1.27
N LYS A 47 -14.47 5.44 1.89
CA LYS A 47 -14.34 6.88 2.06
C LYS A 47 -13.20 7.24 3.01
N ILE A 48 -13.17 6.60 4.18
CA ILE A 48 -12.12 6.84 5.19
C ILE A 48 -10.74 6.53 4.59
N LEU A 49 -10.63 5.44 3.84
CA LEU A 49 -9.38 5.03 3.22
C LEU A 49 -8.94 5.93 2.07
N LEU A 50 -9.89 6.41 1.27
CA LEU A 50 -9.63 7.38 0.21
C LEU A 50 -9.13 8.71 0.81
N ASP A 51 -9.82 9.21 1.85
CA ASP A 51 -9.43 10.42 2.56
C ASP A 51 -8.02 10.26 3.19
N TYR A 52 -7.75 9.13 3.83
CA TYR A 52 -6.41 8.79 4.36
C TYR A 52 -5.33 8.77 3.27
N THR A 53 -5.61 8.15 2.12
CA THR A 53 -4.68 8.07 0.99
C THR A 53 -4.39 9.45 0.42
N ASN A 54 -5.41 10.30 0.29
CA ASN A 54 -5.25 11.66 -0.21
C ASN A 54 -4.39 12.50 0.75
N GLU A 55 -4.64 12.42 2.06
CA GLU A 55 -3.83 13.16 3.04
C GLU A 55 -2.37 12.66 3.09
N LEU A 56 -2.12 11.36 2.91
CA LEU A 56 -0.76 10.85 2.76
C LEU A 56 -0.03 11.45 1.54
N ILE A 57 -0.72 11.62 0.41
CA ILE A 57 -0.17 12.27 -0.78
C ILE A 57 0.15 13.73 -0.49
N GLU A 58 -0.76 14.44 0.18
CA GLU A 58 -0.61 15.87 0.51
C GLU A 58 0.54 16.14 1.48
N LEU A 59 0.87 15.19 2.37
CA LEU A 59 2.04 15.31 3.24
C LEU A 59 3.36 15.40 2.46
N ASN A 60 3.40 14.88 1.22
CA ASN A 60 4.53 14.96 0.28
C ASN A 60 5.87 14.64 0.96
N LEU A 61 5.90 13.57 1.75
CA LEU A 61 7.08 13.18 2.54
C LEU A 61 8.09 12.45 1.65
N PRO A 62 9.35 12.89 1.59
CA PRO A 62 10.37 12.30 0.71
C PRO A 62 11.05 11.09 1.35
N SER A 63 10.30 10.16 1.95
CA SER A 63 10.84 8.95 2.57
C SER A 63 10.26 7.66 1.99
N THR A 64 11.10 6.63 1.94
CA THR A 64 10.74 5.26 1.56
C THR A 64 9.62 4.69 2.43
N LEU A 65 9.57 5.10 3.69
CA LEU A 65 8.54 4.72 4.65
C LEU A 65 7.18 5.33 4.28
N ALA A 66 7.13 6.61 3.91
CA ALA A 66 5.91 7.25 3.44
C ALA A 66 5.40 6.63 2.13
N ASP A 67 6.30 6.32 1.19
CA ASP A 67 5.97 5.57 -0.02
C ASP A 67 5.35 4.20 0.33
N ALA A 68 6.00 3.43 1.20
CA ALA A 68 5.51 2.11 1.60
C ALA A 68 4.11 2.19 2.21
N GLU A 69 3.87 3.19 3.05
CA GLU A 69 2.56 3.42 3.65
C GLU A 69 1.49 3.81 2.62
N LEU A 70 1.81 4.76 1.72
CA LEU A 70 0.91 5.20 0.67
C LEU A 70 0.50 4.06 -0.25
N TYR A 71 1.45 3.28 -0.76
CA TYR A 71 1.13 2.17 -1.66
C TYR A 71 0.39 1.04 -0.92
N SER A 72 0.65 0.83 0.38
CA SER A 72 -0.12 -0.12 1.18
C SER A 72 -1.59 0.30 1.31
N ALA A 73 -1.85 1.59 1.57
CA ALA A 73 -3.20 2.13 1.65
C ALA A 73 -3.94 2.04 0.31
N GLN A 74 -3.26 2.35 -0.79
CA GLN A 74 -3.79 2.21 -2.14
C GLN A 74 -4.10 0.74 -2.48
N SER A 75 -3.23 -0.20 -2.10
CA SER A 75 -3.45 -1.64 -2.28
C SER A 75 -4.74 -2.08 -1.59
N PHE A 76 -4.94 -1.69 -0.32
CA PHE A 76 -6.17 -2.01 0.39
C PHE A 76 -7.42 -1.40 -0.27
N TYR A 77 -7.32 -0.16 -0.77
CA TYR A 77 -8.43 0.50 -1.45
C TYR A 77 -8.85 -0.26 -2.71
N GLN A 78 -7.88 -0.75 -3.49
CA GLN A 78 -8.19 -1.55 -4.68
C GLN A 78 -8.83 -2.89 -4.32
N VAL A 79 -8.38 -3.56 -3.26
CA VAL A 79 -9.04 -4.79 -2.77
C VAL A 79 -10.48 -4.50 -2.37
N LEU A 80 -10.73 -3.45 -1.57
CA LEU A 80 -12.08 -3.11 -1.12
C LEU A 80 -13.00 -2.75 -2.30
N SER A 81 -12.50 -1.96 -3.25
CA SER A 81 -13.20 -1.60 -4.49
C SER A 81 -13.51 -2.84 -5.33
N LEU A 82 -12.55 -3.76 -5.47
CA LEU A 82 -12.75 -5.02 -6.19
C LEU A 82 -13.82 -5.88 -5.52
N THR A 83 -13.75 -6.06 -4.19
CA THR A 83 -14.76 -6.81 -3.43
C THR A 83 -16.16 -6.24 -3.63
N ARG A 84 -16.31 -4.91 -3.59
CA ARG A 84 -17.61 -4.26 -3.82
C ARG A 84 -18.13 -4.51 -5.23
N GLN A 85 -17.26 -4.40 -6.24
CA GLN A 85 -17.64 -4.67 -7.63
C GLN A 85 -18.08 -6.14 -7.81
N LEU A 86 -17.30 -7.09 -7.30
CA LEU A 86 -17.64 -8.51 -7.40
C LEU A 86 -18.93 -8.88 -6.68
N ASN A 87 -19.24 -8.24 -5.54
CA ASN A 87 -20.53 -8.45 -4.86
C ASN A 87 -21.74 -7.98 -5.68
N SER A 88 -21.53 -7.13 -6.69
CA SER A 88 -22.59 -6.65 -7.59
C SER A 88 -22.70 -7.44 -8.90
N ILE A 89 -21.81 -8.40 -9.14
CA ILE A 89 -21.68 -9.14 -10.40
C ILE A 89 -21.97 -10.61 -10.15
N ASP A 90 -22.89 -11.20 -10.91
CA ASP A 90 -23.05 -12.66 -10.94
C ASP A 90 -22.25 -13.22 -12.11
N MET A 91 -20.95 -13.47 -11.87
CA MET A 91 -19.98 -13.86 -12.90
C MET A 91 -20.38 -15.11 -13.71
N LEU A 92 -21.25 -15.98 -13.18
CA LEU A 92 -21.71 -17.18 -13.89
C LEU A 92 -22.89 -16.92 -14.81
N LYS A 93 -23.60 -15.79 -14.63
CA LYS A 93 -24.78 -15.41 -15.42
C LYS A 93 -24.53 -14.20 -16.31
N GLU A 94 -23.53 -13.40 -15.99
CA GLU A 94 -23.28 -12.13 -16.65
C GLU A 94 -22.37 -12.29 -17.87
N ASN A 95 -22.66 -11.54 -18.93
CA ASN A 95 -21.84 -11.56 -20.13
C ASN A 95 -20.46 -10.95 -19.84
N CYS A 96 -19.38 -11.63 -20.21
CA CYS A 96 -18.01 -11.14 -20.03
C CYS A 96 -17.66 -9.87 -20.82
N LYS A 97 -18.51 -9.46 -21.75
CA LYS A 97 -18.45 -8.16 -22.43
C LYS A 97 -19.24 -7.05 -21.73
N SER A 98 -19.90 -7.36 -20.61
CA SER A 98 -20.61 -6.35 -19.81
C SER A 98 -19.60 -5.37 -19.21
N ILE A 99 -20.04 -4.12 -19.06
CA ILE A 99 -19.22 -3.05 -18.49
C ILE A 99 -18.82 -3.40 -17.05
N ALA A 100 -19.70 -4.03 -16.27
CA ALA A 100 -19.42 -4.42 -14.89
C ALA A 100 -18.28 -5.44 -14.80
N VAL A 101 -18.31 -6.51 -15.60
CA VAL A 101 -17.25 -7.53 -15.64
C VAL A 101 -15.92 -6.94 -16.14
N ILE A 102 -15.97 -6.08 -17.17
CA ILE A 102 -14.77 -5.40 -17.69
C ILE A 102 -14.13 -4.51 -16.62
N ASN A 103 -14.94 -3.72 -15.90
CA ASN A 103 -14.44 -2.83 -14.85
C ASN A 103 -13.84 -3.62 -13.67
N ALA A 104 -14.50 -4.70 -13.24
CA ALA A 104 -13.96 -5.56 -12.20
C ALA A 104 -12.63 -6.19 -12.64
N TYR A 105 -12.52 -6.66 -13.89
CA TYR A 105 -11.28 -7.22 -14.41
C TYR A 105 -10.17 -6.17 -14.50
N GLN A 106 -10.46 -4.95 -14.96
CA GLN A 106 -9.49 -3.85 -14.93
C GLN A 106 -9.05 -3.52 -13.51
N THR A 107 -9.96 -3.55 -12.54
CA THR A 107 -9.66 -3.33 -11.13
C THR A 107 -8.72 -4.41 -10.59
N THR A 108 -8.86 -5.69 -11.00
CA THR A 108 -7.88 -6.74 -10.62
C THR A 108 -6.46 -6.43 -11.09
N ILE A 109 -6.31 -5.90 -12.31
CA ILE A 109 -5.01 -5.51 -12.88
C ILE A 109 -4.40 -4.35 -12.10
N VAL A 110 -5.20 -3.33 -11.82
CA VAL A 110 -4.75 -2.17 -11.03
C VAL A 110 -4.37 -2.61 -9.61
N CYS A 111 -5.19 -3.44 -8.98
CA CYS A 111 -4.93 -3.97 -7.64
C CYS A 111 -3.62 -4.75 -7.58
N GLU A 112 -3.40 -5.68 -8.49
CA GLU A 112 -2.18 -6.48 -8.56
C GLU A 112 -0.95 -5.58 -8.70
N ASN A 113 -0.96 -4.65 -9.65
CA ASN A 113 0.17 -3.73 -9.89
C ASN A 113 0.47 -2.86 -8.67
N ILE A 114 -0.56 -2.31 -8.02
CA ILE A 114 -0.39 -1.45 -6.84
C ILE A 114 0.10 -2.27 -5.65
N SER A 115 -0.43 -3.47 -5.44
CA SER A 115 -0.01 -4.35 -4.34
C SER A 115 1.43 -4.84 -4.54
N GLN A 116 1.82 -5.14 -5.77
CA GLN A 116 3.21 -5.47 -6.10
C GLN A 116 4.15 -4.29 -5.82
N LYS A 117 3.75 -3.07 -6.19
CA LYS A 117 4.51 -1.85 -5.88
C LYS A 117 4.59 -1.58 -4.37
N ALA A 118 3.53 -1.84 -3.63
CA ALA A 118 3.54 -1.75 -2.17
C ALA A 118 4.54 -2.73 -1.56
N LEU A 119 4.56 -3.99 -2.01
CA LEU A 119 5.56 -4.97 -1.58
C LEU A 119 6.98 -4.58 -1.94
N GLU A 120 7.21 -4.03 -3.14
CA GLU A 120 8.53 -3.52 -3.53
C GLU A 120 9.03 -2.47 -2.53
N LYS A 121 8.16 -1.50 -2.18
CA LYS A 121 8.49 -0.46 -1.21
C LYS A 121 8.72 -1.01 0.19
N LEU A 122 7.87 -1.92 0.65
CA LEU A 122 8.01 -2.60 1.95
C LEU A 122 9.27 -3.47 2.03
N ASN A 123 9.65 -4.13 0.94
CA ASN A 123 10.85 -4.97 0.87
C ASN A 123 12.15 -4.15 0.82
N ALA A 124 12.09 -2.90 0.37
CA ALA A 124 13.21 -1.98 0.39
C ALA A 124 13.50 -1.41 1.79
N LEU A 125 12.55 -1.51 2.72
CA LEU A 125 12.73 -1.05 4.10
C LEU A 125 13.61 -2.01 4.89
N ASN A 126 14.48 -1.45 5.72
CA ASN A 126 15.23 -2.23 6.70
C ASN A 126 14.35 -2.59 7.92
N SER A 127 14.85 -3.47 8.79
CA SER A 127 14.09 -3.95 9.96
C SER A 127 13.63 -2.84 10.91
N ASN A 128 14.40 -1.77 11.09
CA ASN A 128 14.02 -0.66 11.96
C ASN A 128 12.92 0.18 11.34
N GLU A 129 12.94 0.40 10.02
CA GLU A 129 11.88 1.11 9.30
C GLU A 129 10.58 0.30 9.26
N LEU A 130 10.66 -1.01 9.05
CA LEU A 130 9.51 -1.90 9.11
C LEU A 130 8.82 -1.88 10.48
N GLN A 131 9.58 -1.75 11.57
CA GLN A 131 9.04 -1.65 12.93
C GLN A 131 8.27 -0.33 13.18
N GLN A 132 8.48 0.70 12.37
CA GLN A 132 7.74 1.95 12.45
C GLN A 132 6.40 1.89 11.70
N LEU A 133 6.21 0.90 10.83
CA LEU A 133 4.94 0.62 10.18
C LEU A 133 4.06 -0.27 11.07
N ARG A 134 2.79 -0.43 10.66
CA ARG A 134 1.86 -1.27 11.40
C ARG A 134 2.32 -2.74 11.35
N SER A 135 2.14 -3.44 12.47
CA SER A 135 2.44 -4.87 12.54
C SER A 135 1.67 -5.64 11.47
N GLY A 136 2.32 -6.62 10.83
CA GLY A 136 1.69 -7.47 9.81
C GLY A 136 1.43 -6.79 8.47
N GLN A 137 1.79 -5.51 8.28
CA GLN A 137 1.46 -4.77 7.07
C GLN A 137 2.02 -5.41 5.79
N LYS A 138 3.23 -5.97 5.85
CA LYS A 138 3.86 -6.64 4.70
C LYS A 138 3.14 -7.92 4.33
N GLU A 139 2.79 -8.73 5.32
CA GLU A 139 2.03 -9.97 5.16
C GLU A 139 0.65 -9.66 4.59
N THR A 140 -0.04 -8.67 5.15
CA THR A 140 -1.36 -8.21 4.68
C THR A 140 -1.31 -7.75 3.21
N VAL A 141 -0.31 -6.98 2.80
CA VAL A 141 -0.17 -6.55 1.39
C VAL A 141 0.16 -7.75 0.48
N GLN A 142 0.90 -8.74 0.96
CA GLN A 142 1.14 -9.99 0.23
C GLN A 142 -0.17 -10.75 0.00
N ASP A 143 -1.05 -10.81 1.00
CA ASP A 143 -2.36 -11.43 0.89
C ASP A 143 -3.27 -10.66 -0.09
N TYR A 144 -3.18 -9.33 -0.13
CA TYR A 144 -3.87 -8.51 -1.12
C TYR A 144 -3.40 -8.77 -2.54
N LEU A 145 -2.09 -8.86 -2.75
CA LEU A 145 -1.53 -9.26 -4.05
C LEU A 145 -2.06 -10.64 -4.46
N ASN A 146 -1.99 -11.62 -3.57
CA ASN A 146 -2.47 -12.98 -3.84
C ASN A 146 -3.96 -13.00 -4.21
N THR A 147 -4.77 -12.23 -3.48
CA THR A 147 -6.21 -12.08 -3.74
C THR A 147 -6.43 -11.52 -5.15
N CYS A 148 -5.77 -10.42 -5.50
CA CYS A 148 -5.97 -9.77 -6.79
C CYS A 148 -5.47 -10.61 -7.97
N THR A 149 -4.34 -11.31 -7.81
CA THR A 149 -3.84 -12.25 -8.82
C THR A 149 -4.77 -13.45 -9.01
N THR A 150 -5.27 -14.04 -7.92
CA THR A 150 -6.17 -15.21 -7.98
C THR A 150 -7.49 -14.82 -8.64
N THR A 151 -8.12 -13.73 -8.19
CA THR A 151 -9.37 -13.23 -8.79
C THR A 151 -9.20 -12.92 -10.27
N LYS A 152 -8.09 -12.29 -10.68
CA LYS A 152 -7.81 -12.02 -12.10
C LYS A 152 -7.80 -13.31 -12.93
N ILE A 153 -7.17 -14.37 -12.42
CA ILE A 153 -7.09 -15.67 -13.08
C ILE A 153 -8.48 -16.32 -13.15
N GLU A 154 -9.23 -16.32 -12.05
CA GLU A 154 -10.58 -16.88 -11.99
C GLU A 154 -11.53 -16.19 -12.96
N MET A 155 -11.55 -14.86 -12.98
CA MET A 155 -12.37 -14.09 -13.91
C MET A 155 -12.03 -14.41 -15.37
N ARG A 156 -10.73 -14.51 -15.71
CA ARG A 156 -10.29 -14.93 -17.04
C ARG A 156 -10.78 -16.32 -17.39
N ASN A 157 -10.68 -17.27 -16.47
CA ASN A 157 -11.09 -18.66 -16.69
C ASN A 157 -12.60 -18.77 -16.94
N ILE A 158 -13.42 -18.11 -16.11
CA ILE A 158 -14.87 -18.03 -16.29
C ILE A 158 -15.20 -17.46 -17.68
N CYS A 159 -14.59 -16.33 -18.03
CA CYS A 159 -14.85 -15.68 -19.31
C CYS A 159 -14.34 -16.45 -20.54
N SER A 160 -13.32 -17.29 -20.38
CA SER A 160 -12.89 -18.19 -21.45
C SER A 160 -13.81 -19.38 -21.66
N THR A 161 -14.56 -19.78 -20.63
CA THR A 161 -15.48 -20.93 -20.67
C THR A 161 -16.87 -20.53 -21.19
N LEU A 162 -17.27 -19.27 -21.02
CA LEU A 162 -18.56 -18.72 -21.46
C LEU A 162 -18.56 -18.17 -22.90
N ASN A 163 -17.41 -18.14 -23.58
CA ASN A 163 -17.28 -17.78 -25.00
C ASN A 163 -17.26 -19.03 -25.89
#